data_AF-C6AB20-F1
#
_entry.id   AF-C6AB20-F1
#
_cell.length_a   1.000
_cell.length_b   1.000
_cell.length_c   1.000
_cell.angle_alpha   90.00
_cell.angle_beta   90.00
_cell.angle_gamma   90.00
#
_symmetry.space_group_name_H-M   'P 1'
#
loop_
_entity.id
_entity.type
_entity.pdbx_description
1 polymer ?
#
loop_
_entity_poly.entity_id
_entity_poly.type
_entity_poly.pdbx_seq_one_letter_code
_entity_poly.pdbx_strand_id
1 'polypeptide(L)'
;MFKLVLRLSLLFLFVIHTQLTMAKEKETDKKFEFPHVIENYTLTEDLLLKMEQINKEECESSPSESKVSDTEKEPDIEIEHDHSIEGFVASISNQPKLMNILRKNNITPKDFAIGTLALQATLTTLLVPLELLKEEGISFDEKNTVVSNNLEFGKKYMYRILAILKSRCK
;
A
#
# COMPACT_ATOMS: atom_id res chain seq x y z
N MET A 1 -9.42 22.81 11.85
CA MET A 1 -8.50 21.90 11.14
C MET A 1 -8.46 20.48 11.71
N PHE A 2 -8.53 20.26 13.03
CA PHE A 2 -8.50 18.92 13.65
C PHE A 2 -9.63 17.94 13.22
N LYS A 3 -10.85 18.44 12.97
CA LYS A 3 -12.00 17.59 12.58
C LYS A 3 -11.85 16.92 11.21
N LEU A 4 -11.06 17.50 10.30
CA LEU A 4 -10.90 16.98 8.94
C LEU A 4 -9.83 15.88 8.88
N VAL A 5 -8.76 16.02 9.68
CA VAL A 5 -7.70 15.01 9.85
C VAL A 5 -8.26 13.75 10.53
N LEU A 6 -9.10 13.92 11.55
CA LEU A 6 -9.74 12.80 12.27
C LEU A 6 -10.71 12.02 11.37
N ARG A 7 -11.48 12.72 10.51
CA ARG A 7 -12.39 12.07 9.54
C ARG A 7 -11.65 11.35 8.42
N LEU A 8 -10.52 11.87 7.96
CA LEU A 8 -9.67 11.18 6.97
C LEU A 8 -8.97 9.94 7.56
N SER A 9 -8.56 10.00 8.82
CA SER A 9 -7.98 8.85 9.53
C SER A 9 -8.98 7.70 9.65
N LEU A 10 -10.25 8.00 9.94
CA LEU A 10 -11.32 7.01 10.06
C LEU A 10 -11.63 6.32 8.72
N LEU A 11 -11.56 7.05 7.60
CA LEU A 11 -11.78 6.46 6.26
C LEU A 11 -10.63 5.53 5.85
N PHE A 12 -9.39 5.84 6.21
CA PHE A 12 -8.24 4.97 5.95
C PHE A 12 -8.31 3.69 6.80
N LEU A 13 -8.67 3.84 8.09
CA LEU A 13 -8.93 2.70 8.98
C LEU A 13 -10.09 1.84 8.47
N PHE A 14 -11.12 2.45 7.88
CA PHE A 14 -12.25 1.72 7.31
C PHE A 14 -11.85 0.89 6.09
N VAL A 15 -11.02 1.42 5.18
CA VAL A 15 -10.52 0.66 4.02
C VAL A 15 -9.62 -0.50 4.46
N ILE A 16 -8.76 -0.28 5.46
CA ILE A 16 -7.96 -1.36 6.07
C ILE A 16 -8.89 -2.39 6.70
N HIS A 17 -9.89 -1.95 7.47
CA HIS A 17 -10.83 -2.83 8.16
C HIS A 17 -11.66 -3.65 7.18
N THR A 18 -12.17 -3.06 6.08
CA THR A 18 -12.92 -3.82 5.07
C THR A 18 -12.05 -4.83 4.34
N GLN A 19 -10.79 -4.50 4.03
CA GLN A 19 -9.86 -5.47 3.45
C GLN A 19 -9.55 -6.61 4.42
N LEU A 20 -9.47 -6.30 5.72
CA LEU A 20 -9.18 -7.23 6.79
C LEU A 20 -10.37 -8.15 7.14
N THR A 21 -11.60 -7.62 7.12
CA THR A 21 -12.83 -8.39 7.37
C THR A 21 -13.19 -9.29 6.20
N MET A 22 -12.95 -8.86 4.95
CA MET A 22 -13.15 -9.68 3.75
C MET A 22 -12.16 -10.87 3.69
N ALA A 23 -10.96 -10.72 4.26
CA ALA A 23 -10.01 -11.81 4.43
C ALA A 23 -10.45 -12.83 5.51
N LYS A 24 -11.32 -12.43 6.44
CA LYS A 24 -11.81 -13.26 7.55
C LYS A 24 -13.00 -14.16 7.15
N GLU A 25 -13.81 -13.75 6.17
CA GLU A 25 -14.95 -14.54 5.68
C GLU A 25 -14.53 -15.72 4.78
N LYS A 26 -13.32 -15.69 4.20
CA LYS A 26 -12.76 -16.83 3.47
C LYS A 26 -11.79 -17.59 4.37
N GLU A 27 -12.32 -18.36 5.32
CA GLU A 27 -11.55 -19.41 5.99
C GLU A 27 -11.08 -20.44 4.95
N THR A 28 -9.83 -20.29 4.50
CA THR A 28 -8.86 -21.35 4.20
C THR A 28 -7.51 -20.71 3.83
N ASP A 29 -6.55 -20.83 4.74
CA ASP A 29 -5.09 -20.75 4.56
C ASP A 29 -4.42 -19.50 3.96
N LYS A 30 -5.13 -18.48 3.47
CA LYS A 30 -4.48 -17.25 2.98
C LYS A 30 -4.33 -16.23 4.10
N LYS A 31 -3.47 -16.56 5.08
CA LYS A 31 -3.01 -15.61 6.09
C LYS A 31 -2.32 -14.45 5.35
N PHE A 32 -2.98 -13.29 5.33
CA PHE A 32 -2.54 -12.08 4.65
C PHE A 32 -1.06 -11.77 5.00
N GLU A 33 -0.13 -11.82 4.04
CA GLU A 33 1.34 -11.83 4.26
C GLU A 33 1.94 -10.50 4.74
N PHE A 34 1.10 -9.55 5.12
CA PHE A 34 1.48 -8.21 5.56
C PHE A 34 2.57 -8.15 6.66
N PRO A 35 2.60 -9.06 7.67
CA PRO A 35 3.63 -9.03 8.70
C PRO A 35 5.02 -9.48 8.21
N HIS A 36 5.09 -10.45 7.29
CA HIS A 36 6.36 -11.03 6.87
C HIS A 36 7.18 -10.10 5.98
N VAL A 37 6.51 -9.19 5.25
CA VAL A 37 7.21 -8.23 4.40
C VAL A 37 8.01 -7.23 5.24
N ILE A 38 7.44 -6.68 6.32
CA ILE A 38 8.14 -5.71 7.18
C ILE A 38 9.25 -6.36 8.02
N GLU A 39 9.20 -7.67 8.24
CA GLU A 39 10.24 -8.45 8.94
C GLU A 39 11.47 -8.75 8.09
N ASN A 40 11.30 -8.79 6.76
CA ASN A 40 12.33 -9.28 5.83
C ASN A 40 12.80 -8.23 4.81
N TYR A 41 12.11 -7.09 4.71
CA TYR A 41 12.42 -6.04 3.74
C TYR A 41 12.79 -4.73 4.44
N THR A 42 14.03 -4.29 4.27
CA THR A 42 14.51 -3.02 4.85
C THR A 42 14.12 -1.85 3.96
N LEU A 43 13.36 -0.90 4.50
CA LEU A 43 13.04 0.34 3.83
C LEU A 43 14.27 1.25 3.74
N THR A 44 14.46 1.86 2.56
CA THR A 44 15.57 2.76 2.29
C THR A 44 15.08 4.06 1.66
N GLU A 45 15.87 5.11 1.80
CA GLU A 45 15.53 6.41 1.18
C GLU A 45 15.62 6.35 -0.35
N ASP A 46 16.49 5.51 -0.93
CA ASP A 46 16.55 5.27 -2.37
C ASP A 46 15.24 4.69 -2.90
N LEU A 47 14.69 3.67 -2.23
CA LEU A 47 13.38 3.12 -2.58
C LEU A 47 12.28 4.19 -2.47
N LEU A 48 12.29 4.97 -1.38
CA LEU A 48 11.30 6.02 -1.16
C LEU A 48 11.33 7.06 -2.28
N LEU A 49 12.51 7.52 -2.69
CA LEU A 49 12.69 8.46 -3.80
C LEU A 49 12.17 7.89 -5.12
N LYS A 50 12.45 6.61 -5.40
CA LYS A 50 11.95 5.95 -6.61
C LYS A 50 10.43 5.81 -6.61
N MET A 51 9.84 5.48 -5.46
CA MET A 51 8.37 5.40 -5.30
C MET A 51 7.70 6.76 -5.50
N GLU A 52 8.31 7.85 -5.00
CA GLU A 52 7.84 9.21 -5.23
C GLU A 52 7.89 9.58 -6.72
N GLN A 53 8.97 9.21 -7.41
CA GLN A 53 9.14 9.47 -8.84
C GLN A 53 8.12 8.68 -9.67
N ILE A 54 7.91 7.39 -9.37
CA ILE A 54 6.88 6.56 -10.03
C ILE A 54 5.51 7.19 -9.86
N ASN A 55 5.16 7.58 -8.63
CA ASN A 55 3.87 8.18 -8.32
C ASN A 55 3.63 9.51 -9.07
N LYS A 56 4.67 10.35 -9.16
CA LYS A 56 4.62 11.59 -9.93
C LYS A 56 4.39 11.30 -11.42
N GLU A 57 5.15 10.38 -12.01
CA GLU A 57 5.01 10.02 -13.42
C GLU A 57 3.64 9.40 -13.73
N GLU A 58 3.10 8.59 -12.82
CA GLU A 58 1.77 7.99 -12.96
C GLU A 58 0.68 9.06 -13.04
N CYS A 59 0.76 10.07 -12.16
CA CYS A 59 -0.10 11.25 -12.12
C CYS A 59 0.08 12.19 -13.33
N GLU A 60 1.30 12.34 -13.85
CA GLU A 60 1.57 13.23 -15.00
C GLU A 60 1.16 12.58 -16.33
N SER A 61 1.13 11.24 -16.39
CA SER A 61 0.79 10.48 -17.58
C SER A 61 -0.70 10.12 -17.69
N SER A 62 -1.54 10.50 -16.71
CA SER A 62 -3.01 10.49 -16.89
C SER A 62 -3.39 11.69 -17.76
N PRO A 63 -4.21 11.50 -18.82
CA PRO A 63 -4.71 12.62 -19.58
C PRO A 63 -5.48 13.54 -18.63
N SER A 64 -5.15 14.84 -18.65
CA SER A 64 -5.96 15.88 -18.02
C SER A 64 -7.30 15.91 -18.73
N GLU A 65 -8.27 15.10 -18.30
CA GLU A 65 -9.61 15.14 -18.88
C GLU A 65 -10.45 16.22 -18.20
N SER A 66 -10.37 17.41 -18.81
CA SER A 66 -11.54 18.27 -18.89
C SER A 66 -12.57 17.57 -19.78
N LYS A 67 -13.59 16.96 -19.17
CA LYS A 67 -15.02 17.19 -19.44
C LYS A 67 -15.84 16.03 -18.87
N VAL A 68 -16.80 16.43 -18.03
CA VAL A 68 -17.96 15.65 -17.62
C VAL A 68 -18.60 14.98 -18.84
N SER A 69 -18.61 13.66 -18.85
CA SER A 69 -19.70 12.89 -19.45
C SER A 69 -20.19 11.90 -18.39
N ASP A 70 -21.31 12.25 -17.76
CA ASP A 70 -22.12 11.33 -16.99
C ASP A 70 -22.48 10.13 -17.87
N THR A 71 -22.47 8.94 -17.26
CA THR A 71 -22.80 7.62 -17.82
C THR A 71 -21.61 6.84 -18.34
N GLU A 72 -20.87 6.23 -17.42
CA GLU A 72 -20.41 4.85 -17.59
C GLU A 72 -20.21 4.25 -16.20
N LYS A 73 -20.84 3.09 -15.99
CA LYS A 73 -20.89 2.38 -14.72
C LYS A 73 -19.47 2.11 -14.23
N GLU A 74 -19.24 2.31 -12.93
CA GLU A 74 -18.06 1.77 -12.24
C GLU A 74 -17.84 0.34 -12.74
N PRO A 75 -16.70 0.01 -13.35
CA PRO A 75 -16.24 -1.35 -13.23
C PRO A 75 -15.86 -1.46 -11.76
N ASP A 76 -16.75 -2.04 -10.96
CA ASP A 76 -16.34 -2.77 -9.78
C ASP A 76 -15.28 -3.75 -10.28
N ILE A 77 -14.02 -3.34 -10.22
CA ILE A 77 -12.90 -4.25 -10.39
C ILE A 77 -12.93 -5.07 -9.11
N GLU A 78 -13.80 -6.06 -9.06
CA GLU A 78 -13.62 -7.24 -8.22
C GLU A 78 -12.34 -7.90 -8.74
N ILE A 79 -11.20 -7.36 -8.32
CA ILE A 79 -9.94 -8.06 -8.41
C ILE A 79 -10.15 -9.24 -7.46
N GLU A 80 -10.32 -10.43 -8.03
CA GLU A 80 -10.22 -11.68 -7.31
C GLU A 80 -8.79 -11.75 -6.76
N HIS A 81 -8.58 -11.10 -5.61
CA HIS A 81 -7.29 -10.92 -5.00
C HIS A 81 -6.86 -12.27 -4.44
N ASP A 82 -5.99 -12.96 -5.17
CA ASP A 82 -5.02 -13.80 -4.50
C ASP A 82 -4.22 -12.90 -3.57
N HIS A 83 -4.44 -13.01 -2.24
CA HIS A 83 -3.81 -12.19 -1.20
C HIS A 83 -2.29 -12.46 -1.05
N SER A 84 -1.66 -13.03 -2.07
CA SER A 84 -0.24 -13.35 -2.17
C SER A 84 0.54 -12.20 -2.81
N ILE A 85 1.84 -12.15 -2.54
CA ILE A 85 2.76 -11.23 -3.24
C ILE A 85 2.72 -11.51 -4.74
N GLU A 86 2.64 -12.77 -5.16
CA GLU A 86 2.56 -13.19 -6.57
C GLU A 86 1.30 -12.64 -7.25
N GLY A 87 0.15 -12.68 -6.58
CA GLY A 87 -1.10 -12.10 -7.07
C GLY A 87 -0.99 -10.59 -7.26
N PHE A 88 -0.36 -9.88 -6.30
CA PHE A 88 -0.13 -8.45 -6.42
C PHE A 88 0.84 -8.12 -7.56
N VAL A 89 1.93 -8.89 -7.70
CA VAL A 89 2.89 -8.76 -8.81
C VAL A 89 2.23 -8.99 -10.16
N ALA A 90 1.36 -9.98 -10.28
CA ALA A 90 0.59 -10.24 -11.49
C ALA A 90 -0.35 -9.08 -11.82
N SER A 91 -1.05 -8.52 -10.82
CA SER A 91 -1.90 -7.34 -10.97
C SER A 91 -1.14 -6.12 -11.48
N ILE A 92 0.06 -5.84 -10.94
CA ILE A 92 0.94 -4.77 -11.40
C ILE A 92 1.41 -5.04 -12.84
N SER A 93 1.79 -6.29 -13.14
CA SER A 93 2.30 -6.68 -14.46
C SER A 93 1.25 -6.54 -15.57
N ASN A 94 -0.03 -6.67 -15.22
CA ASN A 94 -1.17 -6.50 -16.13
C ASN A 94 -1.50 -5.02 -16.41
N GLN A 95 -0.72 -4.05 -15.90
CA GLN A 95 -0.93 -2.63 -16.13
C GLN A 95 0.19 -2.06 -17.05
N PRO A 96 0.00 -2.01 -18.38
CA PRO A 96 1.07 -1.65 -19.32
C PRO A 96 1.66 -0.25 -19.07
N LYS A 97 0.83 0.69 -18.65
CA LYS A 97 1.23 2.06 -18.32
C LYS A 97 2.17 2.09 -17.11
N LEU A 98 1.77 1.46 -16.01
CA LEU A 98 2.59 1.33 -14.80
C LEU A 98 3.89 0.57 -15.12
N MET A 99 3.81 -0.54 -15.84
CA MET A 99 4.98 -1.31 -16.28
C MET A 99 6.02 -0.49 -17.05
N ASN A 100 5.57 0.45 -17.89
CA ASN A 100 6.47 1.36 -18.60
C ASN A 100 7.18 2.32 -17.63
N ILE A 101 6.48 2.84 -16.62
CA ILE A 101 7.04 3.74 -15.60
C ILE A 101 8.04 2.98 -14.71
N LEU A 102 7.68 1.78 -14.24
CA LEU A 102 8.56 0.94 -13.42
C LEU A 102 9.88 0.64 -14.14
N ARG A 103 9.80 0.27 -15.42
CA ARG A 103 10.99 0.00 -16.25
C ARG A 103 11.89 1.22 -16.40
N LYS A 104 11.32 2.42 -16.62
CA LYS A 104 12.09 3.68 -16.69
C LYS A 104 12.83 3.99 -15.39
N ASN A 105 12.25 3.61 -14.26
CA ASN A 105 12.78 3.84 -12.93
C ASN A 105 13.64 2.68 -12.39
N ASN A 106 13.98 1.69 -13.24
CA ASN A 106 14.76 0.51 -12.88
C ASN A 106 14.18 -0.25 -11.67
N ILE A 107 12.86 -0.36 -11.60
CA ILE A 107 12.13 -1.11 -10.58
C ILE A 107 11.42 -2.29 -11.24
N THR A 108 11.55 -3.48 -10.66
CA THR A 108 10.76 -4.63 -11.09
C THR A 108 9.37 -4.58 -10.46
N PRO A 109 8.35 -5.23 -11.06
CA PRO A 109 7.01 -5.33 -10.45
C PRO A 109 7.04 -5.95 -9.05
N LYS A 110 7.97 -6.89 -8.82
CA LYS A 110 8.17 -7.52 -7.52
C LYS A 110 8.74 -6.54 -6.49
N ASP A 111 9.75 -5.75 -6.86
CA ASP A 111 10.30 -4.73 -5.97
C ASP A 111 9.26 -3.65 -5.65
N PHE A 112 8.45 -3.26 -6.65
CA PHE A 112 7.36 -2.32 -6.46
C PHE A 112 6.29 -2.86 -5.50
N ALA A 113 5.86 -4.12 -5.70
CA ALA A 113 4.88 -4.78 -4.84
C ALA A 113 5.36 -4.87 -3.39
N ILE A 114 6.56 -5.43 -3.18
CA ILE A 114 7.15 -5.63 -1.85
C ILE A 114 7.40 -4.28 -1.17
N GLY A 115 7.95 -3.30 -1.89
CA GLY A 115 8.19 -1.97 -1.35
C GLY A 115 6.89 -1.27 -0.93
N THR A 116 5.85 -1.36 -1.75
CA THR A 116 4.52 -0.80 -1.43
C THR A 116 3.92 -1.46 -0.18
N LEU A 117 3.98 -2.79 -0.09
CA LEU A 117 3.51 -3.53 1.08
C LEU A 117 4.32 -3.19 2.33
N ALA A 118 5.64 -3.04 2.22
CA ALA A 118 6.50 -2.65 3.35
C ALA A 118 6.18 -1.25 3.86
N LEU A 119 5.94 -0.29 2.96
CA LEU A 119 5.51 1.07 3.30
C LEU A 119 4.13 1.08 3.99
N GLN A 120 3.18 0.32 3.46
CA GLN A 120 1.84 0.17 4.04
C GLN A 120 1.90 -0.51 5.42
N ALA A 121 2.68 -1.59 5.55
CA ALA A 121 2.89 -2.28 6.83
C ALA A 121 3.50 -1.39 7.88
N THR A 122 4.52 -0.63 7.51
CA THR A 122 5.14 0.32 8.41
C THR A 122 4.16 1.38 8.90
N LEU A 123 3.34 1.96 8.02
CA LEU A 123 2.35 2.95 8.41
C LEU A 123 1.21 2.35 9.24
N THR A 124 0.68 1.19 8.86
CA THR A 124 -0.36 0.50 9.62
C THR A 124 0.11 0.21 11.04
N THR A 125 1.34 -0.30 11.21
CA THR A 125 1.90 -0.56 12.55
C THR A 125 2.12 0.72 13.36
N LEU A 126 2.42 1.85 12.71
CA LEU A 126 2.58 3.14 13.41
C LEU A 126 1.24 3.79 13.78
N LEU A 127 0.17 3.55 13.02
CA LEU A 127 -1.11 4.24 13.16
C LEU A 127 -2.17 3.43 13.89
N VAL A 128 -2.06 2.10 13.85
CA VAL A 128 -3.02 1.17 14.48
C VAL A 128 -2.40 0.60 15.76
N PRO A 129 -3.10 0.70 16.90
CA PRO A 129 -2.68 0.02 18.13
C PRO A 129 -2.39 -1.46 17.91
N LEU A 130 -1.30 -1.93 18.51
CA LEU A 130 -0.82 -3.29 18.30
C LEU A 130 -1.81 -4.36 18.81
N GLU A 131 -2.59 -4.03 19.84
CA GLU A 131 -3.67 -4.87 20.36
C GLU A 131 -4.72 -5.14 19.28
N LEU A 132 -5.13 -4.12 18.53
CA LEU A 132 -6.10 -4.25 17.44
C LEU A 132 -5.53 -5.07 16.27
N LEU A 133 -4.23 -4.90 15.97
CA LEU A 133 -3.57 -5.74 14.97
C LEU A 133 -3.56 -7.22 15.38
N LYS A 134 -3.27 -7.50 16.66
CA LYS A 134 -3.28 -8.85 17.23
C LYS A 134 -4.67 -9.49 17.19
N GLU A 135 -5.73 -8.74 17.51
CA GLU A 135 -7.13 -9.19 17.39
C GLU A 135 -7.52 -9.57 15.96
N GLU A 136 -6.87 -8.95 14.97
CA GLU A 136 -7.07 -9.23 13.55
C GLU A 136 -6.08 -10.24 12.98
N GLY A 137 -5.34 -10.95 13.85
CA GLY A 137 -4.41 -12.01 13.45
C GLY A 137 -3.10 -11.50 12.83
N ILE A 138 -2.85 -10.20 12.87
CA ILE A 138 -1.62 -9.56 12.41
C ILE A 138 -0.66 -9.49 13.60
N SER A 139 0.41 -10.26 13.52
CA SER A 139 1.49 -10.27 14.52
C SER A 139 2.84 -10.32 13.82
N PHE A 140 3.81 -9.60 14.34
CA PHE A 140 5.21 -9.62 13.92
C PHE A 140 6.10 -9.70 15.15
N ASP A 141 7.35 -10.16 14.98
CA ASP A 141 8.32 -10.15 16.06
C ASP A 141 8.76 -8.72 16.39
N GLU A 142 8.29 -8.19 17.52
CA GLU A 142 8.65 -6.86 18.03
C GLU A 142 10.17 -6.72 18.28
N LYS A 143 10.90 -7.84 18.43
CA LYS A 143 12.37 -7.85 18.60
C LYS A 143 13.12 -7.87 17.28
N ASN A 144 12.43 -7.99 16.15
CA ASN A 144 13.06 -7.98 14.85
C ASN A 144 13.65 -6.59 14.56
N THR A 145 14.96 -6.55 14.31
CA THR A 145 15.71 -5.31 14.05
C THR A 145 15.29 -4.62 12.76
N VAL A 146 14.89 -5.37 11.73
CA VAL A 146 14.33 -4.83 10.48
C VAL A 146 13.00 -4.13 10.76
N VAL A 147 12.13 -4.74 11.57
CA VAL A 147 10.87 -4.10 12.00
C VAL A 147 11.16 -2.80 12.72
N SER A 148 12.05 -2.81 13.72
CA SER A 148 12.42 -1.60 14.47
C SER A 148 12.96 -0.49 13.55
N ASN A 149 13.87 -0.83 12.65
CA ASN A 149 14.44 0.12 11.69
C ASN A 149 13.37 0.68 10.74
N ASN A 150 12.47 -0.16 10.26
CA ASN A 150 11.36 0.25 9.40
C ASN A 150 10.41 1.19 10.16
N LEU A 151 10.12 0.95 11.44
CA LEU A 151 9.30 1.86 12.25
C LEU A 151 9.98 3.21 12.48
N GLU A 152 11.29 3.24 12.72
CA GLU A 152 12.05 4.50 12.80
C GLU A 152 12.06 5.25 11.47
N PHE A 153 12.27 4.53 10.37
CA PHE A 153 12.17 5.06 9.01
C PHE A 153 10.79 5.66 8.75
N GLY A 154 9.73 4.93 9.12
CA GLY A 154 8.34 5.35 8.98
C GLY A 154 8.03 6.60 9.79
N LYS A 155 8.53 6.71 11.03
CA LYS A 155 8.41 7.93 11.85
C LYS A 155 9.09 9.12 11.19
N LYS A 156 10.30 8.92 10.64
CA LYS A 156 11.08 9.98 9.99
C LYS A 156 10.43 10.48 8.70
N TYR A 157 9.87 9.58 7.88
CA TYR A 157 9.36 9.91 6.55
C TYR A 157 7.84 9.78 6.41
N MET A 158 7.09 9.75 7.52
CA MET A 158 5.65 9.45 7.56
C MET A 158 4.82 10.19 6.50
N TYR A 159 5.05 11.50 6.35
CA TYR A 159 4.31 12.32 5.38
C TYR A 159 4.61 11.97 3.92
N ARG A 160 5.86 11.62 3.60
CA ARG A 160 6.27 11.18 2.26
C ARG A 160 5.60 9.84 1.93
N ILE A 161 5.64 8.90 2.87
CA ILE A 161 4.99 7.60 2.72
C ILE A 161 3.47 7.75 2.54
N LEU A 162 2.83 8.59 3.35
CA LEU A 162 1.40 8.89 3.20
C LEU A 162 1.08 9.50 1.83
N ALA A 163 1.93 10.37 1.29
CA ALA A 163 1.72 10.95 -0.04
C ALA A 163 1.79 9.89 -1.15
N ILE A 164 2.71 8.93 -1.03
CA ILE A 164 2.85 7.79 -1.95
C ILE A 164 1.64 6.86 -1.89
N LEU A 165 1.17 6.50 -0.69
CA LEU A 165 0.05 5.56 -0.56
C LEU A 165 -1.32 6.21 -0.81
N LYS A 166 -1.43 7.54 -0.70
CA LYS A 166 -2.70 8.26 -0.86
C LYS A 166 -2.96 8.69 -2.30
N SER A 167 -1.92 8.88 -3.11
CA SER A 167 -2.06 9.41 -4.45
C SER A 167 -3.01 8.55 -5.28
N ARG A 168 -4.21 9.09 -5.47
CA ARG A 168 -5.07 8.74 -6.59
C ARG A 168 -4.84 9.86 -7.58
N CYS A 169 -4.37 9.52 -8.78
CA CYS A 169 -4.34 10.45 -9.90
C CYS A 169 -5.74 11.11 -9.99
N LYS A 170 -5.79 12.43 -10.02
CA LYS A 170 -7.05 13.18 -10.15
C LYS A 170 -7.42 13.33 -11.61
#